data_AF-A0A1Y5RT19-F1
#
_entry.id   AF-A0A1Y5RT19-F1
#
_cell.length_a   1.000
_cell.length_b   1.000
_cell.length_c   1.000
_cell.angle_alpha   90.00
_cell.angle_beta   90.00
_cell.angle_gamma   90.00
#
_symmetry.space_group_name_H-M   'P 1'
#
loop_
_entity.id
_entity.type
_entity.pdbx_description
1 polymer ?
#
loop_
_entity_poly.entity_id
_entity_poly.type
_entity_poly.pdbx_seq_one_letter_code
_entity_poly.pdbx_strand_id
1 'polypeptide(L)'
;MSSYSINLYSLSDATTNISNILTAQTNGAQWDDNQWSRPTLTVNTGATATHVTVNDTDSGSAADTLDDDSTNQVLTAPLTIGSTTYATGTELQNEYEVTLVDADTGIFYRVVAISVREYSRWGNYTDNIIGFTFEGDVPDEGVTLSYPGSYNRWGRWVPDYNNNYDADYQSMVPCFTKGTLIDTAQGPRAVETLKVGDLVVTADHGVAPLRWIGSRRLQADLLNTAPQMLPIRITKGALGPDIPAQDLLVSPQHRMLVRSRIAERMAGTHEVLVAAKHLLSLPGVEIDRNVTEVTYLHLVFDQHEIIFAQGAATESLYTGEQALKAISSEARQEIWALFPSLLTDPEAPKPARQIFAGKLGRKLAFRHLKNNKALVAAPEKRRFH
;
A
#
# COMPACT_ATOMS: atom_id res chain seq x y z
N MET A 1 -4.93 -2.85 29.42
CA MET A 1 -3.67 -3.44 28.96
C MET A 1 -3.95 -3.99 27.58
N SER A 2 -3.63 -3.19 26.58
CA SER A 2 -3.49 -3.69 25.22
C SER A 2 -2.06 -4.18 25.06
N SER A 3 -1.88 -5.17 24.20
CA SER A 3 -0.54 -5.58 23.78
C SER A 3 -0.56 -5.67 22.28
N TYR A 4 0.42 -5.07 21.63
CA TYR A 4 0.61 -5.17 20.18
C TYR A 4 2.00 -5.72 19.88
N SER A 5 2.23 -6.09 18.63
CA SER A 5 3.51 -6.61 18.19
C SER A 5 4.09 -5.79 17.05
N ILE A 6 5.40 -5.61 17.08
CA ILE A 6 6.20 -4.99 16.02
C ILE A 6 7.21 -6.02 15.46
N ASN A 7 7.64 -5.79 14.22
CA ASN A 7 8.72 -6.55 13.60
C ASN A 7 9.97 -5.66 13.56
N LEU A 8 10.85 -5.83 14.55
CA LEU A 8 12.02 -4.99 14.74
C LEU A 8 13.21 -5.52 13.93
N TYR A 9 13.78 -4.67 13.09
CA TYR A 9 15.04 -4.91 12.40
C TYR A 9 16.18 -4.27 13.19
N SER A 10 17.31 -4.99 13.30
CA SER A 10 18.54 -4.42 13.83
C SER A 10 19.04 -3.32 12.89
N LEU A 11 19.76 -2.34 13.42
CA LEU A 11 20.45 -1.34 12.58
C LEU A 11 21.39 -1.99 11.54
N SER A 12 21.99 -3.14 11.87
CA SER A 12 22.83 -3.92 10.96
C SER A 12 22.08 -4.63 9.84
N ASP A 13 20.76 -4.71 9.92
CA ASP A 13 19.90 -5.32 8.91
C ASP A 13 19.63 -4.38 7.73
N ALA A 14 20.11 -3.13 7.80
CA ALA A 14 20.04 -2.19 6.69
C ALA A 14 21.42 -1.73 6.24
N THR A 15 21.53 -1.41 4.95
CA THR A 15 22.63 -0.63 4.38
C THR A 15 22.10 0.75 3.98
N THR A 16 22.82 1.80 4.36
CA THR A 16 22.49 3.18 3.98
C THR A 16 23.66 3.81 3.21
N ASN A 17 23.38 4.76 2.31
CA ASN A 17 24.43 5.49 1.60
C ASN A 17 25.06 6.61 2.46
N ILE A 18 24.43 6.95 3.59
CA ILE A 18 24.91 7.92 4.56
C ILE A 18 25.13 7.18 5.88
N SER A 19 26.37 7.18 6.35
CA SER A 19 26.75 6.53 7.60
C SER A 19 25.96 7.07 8.77
N ASN A 20 25.47 6.17 9.63
CA ASN A 20 24.73 6.48 10.84
C ASN A 20 23.45 7.30 10.63
N ILE A 21 22.90 7.39 9.43
CA ILE A 21 21.67 8.16 9.20
C ILE A 21 20.50 7.66 10.05
N LEU A 22 20.52 6.39 10.48
CA LEU A 22 19.49 5.88 11.38
C LEU A 22 19.63 6.38 12.83
N THR A 23 20.83 6.78 13.25
CA THR A 23 21.17 7.01 14.67
C THR A 23 21.87 8.35 14.95
N ALA A 24 22.16 9.16 13.94
CA ALA A 24 22.98 10.36 14.08
C ALA A 24 22.29 11.44 14.92
N GLN A 25 20.97 11.58 14.79
CA GLN A 25 20.14 12.39 15.66
C GLN A 25 18.87 11.61 15.96
N THR A 26 18.43 11.69 17.21
CA THR A 26 17.29 10.92 17.69
C THR A 26 15.97 11.59 17.26
N ASN A 27 15.96 12.88 16.96
CA ASN A 27 14.80 13.55 16.35
C ASN A 27 14.64 13.33 14.82
N GLY A 28 15.48 12.51 14.18
CA GLY A 28 15.37 12.23 12.74
C GLY A 28 15.87 13.34 11.79
N ALA A 29 16.28 14.51 12.28
CA ALA A 29 16.60 15.66 11.42
C ALA A 29 17.80 15.43 10.47
N GLN A 30 18.60 14.38 10.70
CA GLN A 30 19.63 13.94 9.76
C GLN A 30 19.09 13.54 8.38
N TRP A 31 17.83 13.11 8.27
CA TRP A 31 17.23 12.78 6.97
C TRP A 31 17.02 14.03 6.12
N ASP A 32 16.59 15.12 6.77
CA ASP A 32 16.40 16.43 6.14
C ASP A 32 17.72 17.16 5.87
N ASP A 33 18.64 17.13 6.83
CA ASP A 33 19.96 17.77 6.70
C ASP A 33 20.77 17.18 5.54
N ASN A 34 20.56 15.89 5.26
CA ASN A 34 21.24 15.17 4.19
C ASN A 34 20.44 15.06 2.89
N GLN A 35 19.31 15.76 2.75
CA GLN A 35 18.42 15.64 1.60
C GLN A 35 19.15 15.78 0.24
N TRP A 36 20.13 16.68 0.12
CA TRP A 36 20.89 16.89 -1.12
C TRP A 36 21.81 15.71 -1.49
N SER A 37 22.18 14.91 -0.50
CA SER A 37 22.95 13.67 -0.66
C SER A 37 22.08 12.47 -1.04
N ARG A 38 20.75 12.67 -1.13
CA ARG A 38 19.73 11.68 -1.51
C ARG A 38 19.84 10.42 -0.66
N PRO A 39 19.46 10.51 0.63
CA PRO A 39 19.57 9.37 1.53
C PRO A 39 18.85 8.14 1.01
N THR A 40 19.42 6.97 1.27
CA THR A 40 18.84 5.68 0.91
C THR A 40 18.92 4.70 2.07
N LEU A 41 17.99 3.75 2.07
CA LEU A 41 17.96 2.61 2.97
C LEU A 41 17.63 1.35 2.19
N THR A 42 18.48 0.34 2.32
CA THR A 42 18.30 -0.98 1.71
C THR A 42 18.20 -2.00 2.83
N VAL A 43 17.09 -2.74 2.92
CA VAL A 43 17.02 -3.89 3.83
C VAL A 43 17.89 -5.00 3.26
N ASN A 44 18.89 -5.43 4.02
CA ASN A 44 19.90 -6.40 3.59
C ASN A 44 19.25 -7.75 3.26
N THR A 45 19.76 -8.41 2.22
CA THR A 45 19.31 -9.76 1.87
C THR A 45 19.55 -10.73 3.03
N GLY A 46 18.52 -11.48 3.43
CA GLY A 46 18.57 -12.37 4.60
C GLY A 46 18.36 -11.68 5.95
N ALA A 47 18.12 -10.37 5.99
CA ALA A 47 17.70 -9.67 7.20
C ALA A 47 16.42 -10.31 7.77
N THR A 48 16.44 -10.62 9.07
CA THR A 48 15.30 -11.26 9.75
C THR A 48 14.82 -10.34 10.87
N ALA A 49 13.58 -9.87 10.77
CA ALA A 49 12.98 -9.10 11.85
C ALA A 49 12.78 -9.97 13.09
N THR A 50 13.07 -9.40 14.24
CA THR A 50 12.72 -9.96 15.55
C THR A 50 11.30 -9.55 15.88
N HIS A 51 10.44 -10.52 16.20
CA HIS A 51 9.07 -10.24 16.63
C HIS A 51 9.10 -9.79 18.10
N VAL A 52 8.62 -8.57 18.35
CA VAL A 52 8.64 -7.96 19.68
C VAL A 52 7.21 -7.66 20.09
N THR A 53 6.80 -8.14 21.26
CA THR A 53 5.51 -7.80 21.86
C THR A 53 5.70 -6.69 22.89
N VAL A 54 4.91 -5.64 22.73
CA VAL A 54 4.93 -4.44 23.57
C VAL A 54 3.62 -4.42 24.36
N ASN A 55 3.73 -4.25 25.66
CA ASN A 55 2.58 -3.98 26.51
C ASN A 55 2.41 -2.48 26.62
N ASP A 56 1.22 -2.02 26.31
CA ASP A 56 0.84 -0.62 26.40
C ASP A 56 -0.22 -0.44 27.49
N THR A 57 0.10 0.40 28.47
CA THR A 57 -0.81 0.70 29.57
C THR A 57 -1.68 1.93 29.33
N ASP A 58 -1.55 2.59 28.18
CA ASP A 58 -2.41 3.73 27.83
C ASP A 58 -3.86 3.29 27.60
N SER A 59 -4.79 4.17 28.02
CA SER A 59 -6.22 3.99 27.83
C SER A 59 -6.70 4.93 26.72
N GLY A 60 -6.88 4.43 25.50
CA GLY A 60 -7.39 5.22 24.36
C GLY A 60 -7.05 4.63 22.99
N SER A 61 -7.36 5.34 21.91
CA SER A 61 -7.08 4.94 20.51
C SER A 61 -5.59 4.95 20.12
N ALA A 62 -4.69 5.33 21.04
CA ALA A 62 -3.23 5.23 20.89
C ALA A 62 -2.68 3.84 21.29
N ALA A 63 -3.52 2.97 21.82
CA ALA A 63 -3.19 1.67 22.43
C ALA A 63 -2.58 0.60 21.50
N ASP A 64 -2.41 0.89 20.20
CA ASP A 64 -1.97 -0.05 19.16
C ASP A 64 -0.73 0.42 18.36
N THR A 65 -0.09 1.54 18.74
CA THR A 65 1.05 2.13 18.03
C THR A 65 2.13 2.63 18.98
N LEU A 66 3.42 2.48 18.62
CA LEU A 66 4.51 3.10 19.38
C LEU A 66 4.39 4.63 19.32
N ASP A 67 4.39 5.28 20.47
CA ASP A 67 4.25 6.74 20.62
C ASP A 67 5.53 7.33 21.22
N ASP A 68 5.94 8.52 20.78
CA ASP A 68 7.20 9.15 21.19
C ASP A 68 7.13 9.72 22.62
N ASP A 69 5.93 10.09 23.06
CA ASP A 69 5.67 10.76 24.34
C ASP A 69 5.17 9.83 25.46
N SER A 70 5.08 8.51 25.22
CA SER A 70 4.57 7.56 26.22
C SER A 70 5.70 6.89 27.02
N THR A 71 5.59 6.89 28.36
CA THR A 71 6.44 6.11 29.28
C THR A 71 5.84 4.73 29.59
N ASN A 72 4.82 4.32 28.82
CA ASN A 72 3.88 3.27 29.19
C ASN A 72 3.97 2.04 28.27
N GLN A 73 4.94 2.04 27.36
CA GLN A 73 5.19 1.01 26.36
C GLN A 73 6.44 0.21 26.73
N VAL A 74 6.25 -1.03 27.17
CA VAL A 74 7.33 -1.86 27.71
C VAL A 74 7.40 -3.25 27.09
N LEU A 75 8.61 -3.81 27.04
CA LEU A 75 8.83 -5.20 26.64
C LEU A 75 8.08 -6.18 27.52
N THR A 76 7.33 -7.11 26.92
CA THR A 76 6.72 -8.23 27.65
C THR A 76 7.68 -9.40 27.89
N ALA A 77 8.77 -9.46 27.14
CA ALA A 77 9.80 -10.50 27.22
C ALA A 77 11.19 -9.90 26.93
N PRO A 78 12.29 -10.55 27.37
CA PRO A 78 13.62 -10.05 27.06
C PRO A 78 13.86 -9.98 25.55
N LEU A 79 14.50 -8.91 25.09
CA LEU A 79 14.82 -8.65 23.69
C LEU A 79 16.34 -8.61 23.51
N THR A 80 16.87 -9.44 22.61
CA THR A 80 18.29 -9.39 22.25
C THR A 80 18.46 -8.79 20.86
N ILE A 81 19.22 -7.69 20.75
CA ILE A 81 19.62 -7.07 19.49
C ILE A 81 21.15 -6.98 19.46
N GLY A 82 21.77 -7.59 18.45
CA GLY A 82 23.21 -7.73 18.38
C GLY A 82 23.76 -8.49 19.61
N SER A 83 24.65 -7.85 20.37
CA SER A 83 25.20 -8.41 21.61
C SER A 83 24.46 -7.97 22.89
N THR A 84 23.50 -7.06 22.77
CA THR A 84 22.84 -6.44 23.93
C THR A 84 21.51 -7.12 24.19
N THR A 85 21.21 -7.41 25.45
CA THR A 85 19.92 -7.96 25.88
C THR A 85 19.22 -6.99 26.81
N TYR A 86 18.03 -6.57 26.40
CA TYR A 86 17.11 -5.72 27.14
C TYR A 86 16.14 -6.60 27.94
N ALA A 87 15.88 -6.22 29.19
CA ALA A 87 15.06 -7.01 30.09
C ALA A 87 13.56 -6.81 29.82
N THR A 88 12.72 -7.74 30.30
CA THR A 88 11.28 -7.48 30.40
C THR A 88 11.04 -6.21 31.21
N GLY A 89 10.12 -5.37 30.74
CA GLY A 89 9.83 -4.07 31.35
C GLY A 89 10.68 -2.91 30.82
N THR A 90 11.66 -3.14 29.95
CA THR A 90 12.38 -2.04 29.28
C THR A 90 11.41 -1.24 28.42
N GLU A 91 11.48 0.08 28.54
CA GLU A 91 10.68 1.04 27.77
C GLU A 91 11.14 1.10 26.31
N LEU A 92 10.18 1.08 25.38
CA LEU A 92 10.38 1.32 23.95
C LEU A 92 9.69 2.61 23.56
N GLN A 93 10.30 3.34 22.63
CA GLN A 93 9.70 4.54 22.05
C GLN A 93 9.86 4.56 20.52
N ASN A 94 8.92 5.25 19.88
CA ASN A 94 9.09 5.74 18.52
C ASN A 94 9.98 6.99 18.61
N GLU A 95 11.15 6.97 17.99
CA GLU A 95 12.11 8.06 18.12
C GLU A 95 11.95 9.09 17.00
N TYR A 96 11.72 8.61 15.78
CA TYR A 96 11.30 9.41 14.65
C TYR A 96 10.76 8.51 13.55
N GLU A 97 10.12 9.14 12.57
CA GLU A 97 9.58 8.48 11.41
C GLU A 97 10.13 9.10 10.13
N VAL A 98 10.33 8.26 9.13
CA VAL A 98 10.70 8.71 7.80
C VAL A 98 9.97 7.91 6.73
N THR A 99 9.40 8.62 5.77
CA THR A 99 8.74 8.03 4.62
C THR A 99 9.73 7.92 3.47
N LEU A 100 10.03 6.70 3.03
CA LEU A 100 10.97 6.41 1.94
C LEU A 100 10.26 5.76 0.75
N VAL A 101 10.79 5.94 -0.46
CA VAL A 101 10.17 5.42 -1.69
C VAL A 101 11.09 4.44 -2.41
N ASP A 102 10.53 3.30 -2.81
CA ASP A 102 11.12 2.45 -3.85
C ASP A 102 10.96 3.16 -5.20
N ALA A 103 12.05 3.63 -5.78
CA ALA A 103 12.02 4.43 -7.00
C ALA A 103 11.55 3.63 -8.24
N ASP A 104 11.64 2.30 -8.21
CA ASP A 104 11.26 1.46 -9.34
C ASP A 104 9.76 1.21 -9.35
N THR A 105 9.19 0.92 -8.18
CA THR A 105 7.76 0.60 -8.03
C THR A 105 6.92 1.81 -7.63
N GLY A 106 7.56 2.86 -7.12
CA GLY A 106 6.90 4.03 -6.57
C GLY A 106 6.22 3.78 -5.22
N ILE A 107 6.52 2.67 -4.54
CA ILE A 107 5.92 2.32 -3.24
C ILE A 107 6.61 3.08 -2.13
N PHE A 108 5.82 3.77 -1.31
CA PHE A 108 6.28 4.41 -0.09
C PHE A 108 6.22 3.45 1.10
N TYR A 109 7.19 3.59 1.99
CA TYR A 109 7.39 2.79 3.17
C TYR A 109 7.65 3.72 4.34
N ARG A 110 6.82 3.62 5.39
CA ARG A 110 7.02 4.37 6.64
C ARG A 110 7.98 3.58 7.50
N VAL A 111 9.18 4.13 7.68
CA VAL A 111 10.23 3.58 8.53
C VAL A 111 10.15 4.29 9.87
N VAL A 112 10.04 3.52 10.94
CA VAL A 112 9.96 4.03 12.30
C VAL A 112 11.23 3.62 13.02
N ALA A 113 12.00 4.59 13.52
CA ALA A 113 13.17 4.32 14.34
C ALA A 113 12.72 3.99 15.77
N ILE A 114 13.24 2.88 16.31
CA ILE A 114 12.85 2.39 17.63
C ILE A 114 13.99 2.63 18.61
N SER A 115 13.71 3.40 19.66
CA SER A 115 14.63 3.60 20.77
C SER A 115 14.21 2.81 22.00
N VAL A 116 15.19 2.57 22.87
CA VAL A 116 14.97 2.11 24.25
C VAL A 116 15.50 3.14 25.22
N ARG A 117 14.76 3.34 26.31
CA ARG A 117 15.18 4.21 27.39
C ARG A 117 16.05 3.45 28.39
N GLU A 118 17.27 3.92 28.59
CA GLU A 118 18.18 3.40 29.60
C GLU A 118 18.42 4.42 30.71
N TYR A 119 18.18 4.02 31.96
CA TYR A 119 18.42 4.85 33.14
C TYR A 119 19.82 4.61 33.71
N SER A 120 20.58 5.69 33.88
CA SER A 120 21.81 5.69 34.66
C SER A 120 21.52 5.49 36.15
N ARG A 121 22.54 5.08 36.91
CA ARG A 121 22.47 4.95 38.38
C ARG A 121 22.00 6.23 39.10
N TRP A 122 22.13 7.38 38.47
CA TRP A 122 21.83 8.70 39.04
C TRP A 122 20.47 9.26 38.61
N GLY A 123 19.66 8.48 37.88
CA GLY A 123 18.31 8.86 37.46
C GLY A 123 18.22 9.64 36.14
N ASN A 124 19.35 9.97 35.51
CA ASN A 124 19.35 10.47 34.13
C ASN A 124 19.07 9.32 33.17
N TYR A 125 18.37 9.59 32.06
CA TYR A 125 18.11 8.60 31.02
C TYR A 125 18.74 8.98 29.68
N THR A 126 18.92 7.98 28.83
CA THR A 126 19.30 8.15 27.42
C THR A 126 18.40 7.28 26.56
N ASP A 127 17.86 7.85 25.50
CA ASP A 127 17.11 7.12 24.49
C ASP A 127 18.09 6.71 23.38
N ASN A 128 18.25 5.39 23.22
CA ASN A 128 19.18 4.81 22.26
C ASN A 128 18.39 4.11 21.17
N ILE A 129 18.55 4.54 19.91
CA ILE A 129 17.97 3.83 18.77
C ILE A 129 18.64 2.47 18.63
N ILE A 130 17.84 1.41 18.78
CA ILE A 130 18.31 0.02 18.72
C ILE A 130 18.01 -0.66 17.39
N GLY A 131 17.11 -0.06 16.60
CA GLY A 131 16.66 -0.64 15.36
C GLY A 131 15.60 0.21 14.69
N PHE A 132 14.95 -0.38 13.70
CA PHE A 132 13.85 0.25 12.98
C PHE A 132 12.77 -0.80 12.67
N THR A 133 11.56 -0.33 12.43
CA THR A 133 10.47 -1.15 11.91
C THR A 133 9.81 -0.47 10.73
N PHE A 134 9.00 -1.22 9.99
CA PHE A 134 8.13 -0.67 8.97
C PHE A 134 6.71 -0.69 9.51
N GLU A 135 6.05 0.46 9.47
CA GLU A 135 4.62 0.48 9.70
C GLU A 135 3.90 0.13 8.39
N GLY A 136 3.13 -0.95 8.40
CA GLY A 136 2.42 -1.46 7.22
C GLY A 136 3.27 -2.38 6.35
N ASP A 137 3.39 -2.03 5.06
CA ASP A 137 4.10 -2.87 4.09
C ASP A 137 5.62 -2.85 4.35
N VAL A 138 6.27 -4.00 4.15
CA VAL A 138 7.73 -4.16 4.24
C VAL A 138 8.30 -4.29 2.82
N PRO A 139 9.42 -3.62 2.48
CA PRO A 139 10.04 -3.77 1.16
C PRO A 139 10.51 -5.20 0.92
N ASP A 140 10.73 -5.54 -0.36
CA ASP A 140 11.42 -6.78 -0.68
C ASP A 140 12.89 -6.72 -0.23
N GLU A 141 13.45 -7.89 0.06
CA GLU A 141 14.87 -8.01 0.41
C GLU A 141 15.75 -7.46 -0.72
N GLY A 142 16.72 -6.60 -0.35
CA GLY A 142 17.63 -5.95 -1.30
C GLY A 142 17.04 -4.75 -2.05
N VAL A 143 15.76 -4.41 -1.86
CA VAL A 143 15.19 -3.19 -2.43
C VAL A 143 15.78 -1.96 -1.74
N THR A 144 16.27 -1.02 -2.54
CA THR A 144 16.83 0.24 -2.06
C THR A 144 15.75 1.32 -2.09
N LEU A 145 15.38 1.79 -0.92
CA LEU A 145 14.46 2.91 -0.73
C LEU A 145 15.24 4.22 -0.75
N SER A 146 14.64 5.26 -1.31
CA SER A 146 15.22 6.60 -1.41
C SER A 146 14.38 7.61 -0.66
N TYR A 147 15.04 8.65 -0.13
CA TYR A 147 14.34 9.82 0.38
C TYR A 147 13.53 10.47 -0.76
N PRO A 148 12.26 10.80 -0.55
CA PRO A 148 11.40 11.24 -1.63
C PRO A 148 11.79 12.63 -2.15
N GLY A 149 11.56 12.82 -3.44
CA GLY A 149 11.84 14.07 -4.12
C GLY A 149 11.55 13.92 -5.60
N SER A 150 11.61 15.04 -6.31
CA SER A 150 11.25 15.09 -7.72
C SER A 150 12.27 15.88 -8.54
N TYR A 151 12.30 15.65 -9.85
CA TYR A 151 13.09 16.46 -10.77
C TYR A 151 12.24 17.63 -11.27
N ASN A 152 12.73 18.84 -11.06
CA ASN A 152 12.10 20.01 -11.65
C ASN A 152 12.29 20.03 -13.18
N ARG A 153 11.63 20.97 -13.88
CA ARG A 153 11.68 21.08 -15.35
C ARG A 153 13.08 21.25 -15.96
N TRP A 154 14.10 21.50 -15.13
CA TRP A 154 15.49 21.64 -15.55
C TRP A 154 16.34 20.39 -15.24
N GLY A 155 15.72 19.29 -14.82
CA GLY A 155 16.42 18.05 -14.48
C GLY A 155 17.22 18.14 -13.16
N ARG A 156 16.91 19.10 -12.28
CA ARG A 156 17.50 19.18 -10.94
C ARG A 156 16.58 18.47 -9.94
N TRP A 157 17.13 17.54 -9.16
CA TRP A 157 16.41 16.90 -8.06
C TRP A 157 16.09 17.93 -6.96
N VAL A 158 14.87 17.88 -6.45
CA VAL A 158 14.30 18.77 -5.44
C VAL A 158 13.64 17.88 -4.38
N PRO A 159 14.05 17.99 -3.09
CA PRO A 159 13.40 17.28 -2.00
C PRO A 159 11.92 17.66 -1.88
N ASP A 160 11.08 16.74 -1.41
CA ASP A 160 9.70 17.07 -1.03
C ASP A 160 9.64 17.59 0.41
N TYR A 161 9.73 18.91 0.55
CA TYR A 161 9.82 19.61 1.83
C TYR A 161 8.59 19.49 2.75
N ASN A 162 7.43 19.09 2.23
CA ASN A 162 6.16 19.12 2.98
C ASN A 162 5.64 17.73 3.33
N ASN A 163 6.41 16.66 3.06
CA ASN A 163 5.94 15.27 3.15
C ASN A 163 4.60 15.08 2.40
N ASN A 164 4.40 15.85 1.32
CA ASN A 164 3.12 15.95 0.63
C ASN A 164 2.82 14.64 -0.12
N TYR A 165 3.85 13.86 -0.40
CA TYR A 165 3.72 12.50 -0.92
C TYR A 165 3.03 11.52 0.03
N ASP A 166 3.11 11.64 1.36
CA ASP A 166 2.37 10.74 2.26
C ASP A 166 0.85 11.00 2.12
N ALA A 167 0.47 12.28 2.04
CA ALA A 167 -0.91 12.70 1.81
C ALA A 167 -1.40 12.32 0.39
N ASP A 168 -0.61 12.53 -0.67
CA ASP A 168 -1.01 12.22 -2.06
C ASP A 168 -0.85 10.72 -2.42
N TYR A 169 -0.01 9.94 -1.72
CA TYR A 169 0.19 8.51 -1.99
C TYR A 169 -0.73 7.60 -1.19
N GLN A 170 -1.03 7.94 0.07
CA GLN A 170 -2.22 7.41 0.73
C GLN A 170 -3.48 7.80 -0.08
N SER A 171 -3.41 8.84 -0.92
CA SER A 171 -4.52 9.31 -1.77
C SER A 171 -4.81 8.53 -3.05
N MET A 172 -3.94 7.61 -3.51
CA MET A 172 -4.21 6.94 -4.79
C MET A 172 -5.09 5.71 -4.63
N VAL A 173 -6.38 6.00 -4.54
CA VAL A 173 -7.50 5.06 -4.52
C VAL A 173 -7.49 4.15 -5.77
N PRO A 174 -8.04 2.92 -5.70
CA PRO A 174 -8.28 2.11 -6.90
C PRO A 174 -9.05 2.87 -7.99
N CYS A 175 -8.46 2.97 -9.18
CA CYS A 175 -9.02 3.70 -10.32
C CYS A 175 -8.97 2.88 -11.60
N PHE A 176 -9.98 3.05 -12.45
CA PHE A 176 -9.90 2.76 -13.88
C PHE A 176 -9.37 3.97 -14.63
N THR A 177 -8.77 3.78 -15.80
CA THR A 177 -8.52 4.91 -16.71
C THR A 177 -9.68 5.08 -17.69
N LYS A 178 -9.88 6.31 -18.17
CA LYS A 178 -10.78 6.61 -19.29
C LYS A 178 -10.60 5.64 -20.46
N GLY A 179 -11.70 5.21 -21.07
CA GLY A 179 -11.73 4.25 -22.17
C GLY A 179 -11.81 2.79 -21.74
N THR A 180 -11.62 2.49 -20.44
CA THR A 180 -11.80 1.13 -19.90
C THR A 180 -13.26 0.70 -20.07
N LEU A 181 -13.51 -0.44 -20.71
CA LEU A 181 -14.86 -0.99 -20.83
C LEU A 181 -15.22 -1.77 -19.56
N ILE A 182 -16.36 -1.45 -18.97
CA ILE A 182 -16.94 -2.11 -17.81
C ILE A 182 -18.17 -2.91 -18.27
N ASP A 183 -18.28 -4.17 -17.85
CA ASP A 183 -19.44 -5.00 -18.16
C ASP A 183 -20.69 -4.43 -17.47
N THR A 184 -21.72 -4.07 -18.25
CA THR A 184 -23.01 -3.61 -17.74
C THR A 184 -24.13 -4.55 -18.16
N ALA A 185 -25.32 -4.39 -17.59
CA ALA A 185 -26.51 -5.16 -17.96
C ALA A 185 -26.86 -5.04 -19.46
N GLN A 186 -26.44 -3.96 -20.14
CA GLN A 186 -26.66 -3.73 -21.57
C GLN A 186 -25.41 -4.00 -22.44
N GLY A 187 -24.40 -4.66 -21.87
CA GLY A 187 -23.12 -4.94 -22.51
C GLY A 187 -21.99 -4.01 -22.04
N PRO A 188 -20.76 -4.17 -22.56
CA PRO A 188 -19.61 -3.38 -22.11
C PRO A 188 -19.77 -1.90 -22.48
N ARG A 189 -19.56 -1.00 -21.51
CA ARG A 189 -19.59 0.46 -21.69
C ARG A 189 -18.31 1.09 -21.19
N ALA A 190 -17.83 2.14 -21.87
CA ALA A 190 -16.67 2.90 -21.41
C ALA A 190 -16.97 3.55 -20.06
N VAL A 191 -16.04 3.43 -19.11
CA VAL A 191 -16.22 3.84 -17.70
C VAL A 191 -16.64 5.30 -17.56
N GLU A 192 -16.14 6.20 -18.40
CA GLU A 192 -16.49 7.63 -18.39
C GLU A 192 -17.92 7.94 -18.86
N THR A 193 -18.61 6.95 -19.43
CA THR A 193 -20.01 7.08 -19.87
C THR A 193 -21.00 6.58 -18.83
N LEU A 194 -20.51 5.94 -17.76
CA LEU A 194 -21.35 5.44 -16.68
C LEU A 194 -21.87 6.59 -15.82
N LYS A 195 -23.06 6.40 -15.27
CA LYS A 195 -23.74 7.35 -14.39
C LYS A 195 -24.31 6.62 -13.18
N VAL A 196 -24.53 7.37 -12.10
CA VAL A 196 -25.26 6.87 -10.93
C VAL A 196 -26.59 6.26 -11.38
N GLY A 197 -26.86 5.05 -10.90
CA GLY A 197 -28.01 4.22 -11.26
C GLY A 197 -27.77 3.23 -12.41
N ASP A 198 -26.67 3.35 -13.17
CA ASP A 198 -26.33 2.36 -14.21
C ASP A 198 -26.06 0.98 -13.57
N LEU A 199 -26.57 -0.07 -14.20
CA LEU A 199 -26.48 -1.45 -13.71
C LEU A 199 -25.21 -2.13 -14.21
N VAL A 200 -24.24 -2.33 -13.31
CA VAL A 200 -22.93 -2.96 -13.60
C VAL A 200 -22.97 -4.44 -13.22
N VAL A 201 -22.36 -5.29 -14.04
CA VAL A 201 -22.23 -6.72 -13.75
C VAL A 201 -21.19 -6.93 -12.65
N THR A 202 -21.60 -7.64 -11.61
CA THR A 202 -20.78 -8.04 -10.46
C THR A 202 -20.60 -9.55 -10.44
N ALA A 203 -19.56 -10.04 -9.77
CA ALA A 203 -19.29 -11.48 -9.68
C ALA A 203 -20.28 -12.21 -8.75
N ASP A 204 -20.71 -11.56 -7.66
CA ASP A 204 -21.44 -12.22 -6.57
C ASP A 204 -22.93 -11.86 -6.53
N HIS A 205 -23.32 -10.68 -7.02
CA HIS A 205 -24.67 -10.12 -6.81
C HIS A 205 -25.43 -9.85 -8.12
N GLY A 206 -25.01 -10.48 -9.23
CA GLY A 206 -25.62 -10.25 -10.52
C GLY A 206 -25.36 -8.84 -11.02
N VAL A 207 -26.39 -8.03 -11.24
CA VAL A 207 -26.22 -6.61 -11.63
C VAL A 207 -26.48 -5.69 -10.45
N ALA A 208 -25.56 -4.77 -10.17
CA ALA A 208 -25.65 -3.82 -9.08
C ALA A 208 -25.73 -2.37 -9.60
N PRO A 209 -26.57 -1.51 -8.99
CA PRO A 209 -26.65 -0.11 -9.37
C PRO A 209 -25.39 0.64 -8.90
N LEU A 210 -24.75 1.35 -9.82
CA LEU A 210 -23.66 2.26 -9.49
C LEU A 210 -24.19 3.38 -8.60
N ARG A 211 -23.58 3.60 -7.45
CA ARG A 211 -24.06 4.59 -6.48
C ARG A 211 -23.32 5.91 -6.57
N TRP A 212 -22.04 5.86 -6.92
CA TRP A 212 -21.23 7.04 -7.15
C TRP A 212 -20.14 6.76 -8.16
N ILE A 213 -19.80 7.79 -8.94
CA ILE A 213 -18.66 7.81 -9.86
C ILE A 213 -17.90 9.11 -9.71
N GLY A 214 -16.63 8.99 -9.35
CA GLY A 214 -15.71 10.13 -9.28
C GLY A 214 -14.66 10.05 -10.35
N SER A 215 -14.08 11.20 -10.71
CA SER A 215 -12.94 11.25 -11.61
C SER A 215 -11.91 12.28 -11.19
N ARG A 216 -10.63 11.96 -11.38
CA ARG A 216 -9.49 12.87 -11.17
C ARG A 216 -8.60 12.82 -12.41
N ARG A 217 -8.33 13.99 -13.00
CA ARG A 217 -7.40 14.11 -14.14
C ARG A 217 -6.02 14.54 -13.63
N LEU A 218 -4.99 13.78 -13.99
CA LEU A 218 -3.59 14.12 -13.73
C LEU A 218 -2.93 14.54 -15.05
N GLN A 219 -2.26 15.68 -15.02
CA GLN A 219 -1.56 16.25 -16.19
C GLN A 219 -0.09 15.83 -16.21
N ALA A 220 0.57 16.04 -17.35
CA ALA A 220 1.97 15.68 -17.61
C ALA A 220 2.92 16.16 -16.52
N ASP A 221 2.80 17.42 -16.09
CA ASP A 221 3.70 17.99 -15.08
C ASP A 221 3.66 17.22 -13.77
N LEU A 222 2.47 16.80 -13.34
CA LEU A 222 2.29 16.01 -12.12
C LEU A 222 2.75 14.56 -12.30
N LEU A 223 2.49 13.95 -13.46
CA LEU A 223 2.95 12.59 -13.75
C LEU A 223 4.48 12.50 -13.90
N ASN A 224 5.10 13.56 -14.43
CA ASN A 224 6.56 13.67 -14.54
C ASN A 224 7.21 13.79 -13.17
N THR A 225 6.57 14.53 -12.25
CA THR A 225 7.12 14.72 -10.91
C THR A 225 6.82 13.56 -9.98
N ALA A 226 5.75 12.81 -10.23
CA ALA A 226 5.28 11.68 -9.44
C ALA A 226 5.05 10.42 -10.32
N PRO A 227 6.12 9.77 -10.81
CA PRO A 227 6.03 8.62 -11.70
C PRO A 227 5.31 7.41 -11.08
N GLN A 228 5.21 7.34 -9.76
CA GLN A 228 4.42 6.34 -9.04
C GLN A 228 2.91 6.48 -9.26
N MET A 229 2.44 7.60 -9.81
CA MET A 229 1.04 7.82 -10.18
C MET A 229 0.73 7.37 -11.62
N LEU A 230 1.75 6.94 -12.37
CA LEU A 230 1.56 6.39 -13.70
C LEU A 230 0.74 5.10 -13.65
N PRO A 231 -0.16 4.88 -14.62
CA PRO A 231 -1.00 3.70 -14.62
C PRO A 231 -0.17 2.44 -14.87
N ILE A 232 -0.64 1.32 -14.32
CA ILE A 232 -0.14 -0.01 -14.65
C ILE A 232 -0.90 -0.49 -15.88
N ARG A 233 -0.14 -0.82 -16.93
CA ARG A 233 -0.63 -1.50 -18.12
C ARG A 233 -0.57 -3.00 -17.90
N ILE A 234 -1.72 -3.63 -18.07
CA ILE A 234 -1.89 -5.08 -18.11
C ILE A 234 -2.29 -5.41 -19.55
N THR A 235 -1.37 -5.99 -20.31
CA THR A 235 -1.60 -6.28 -21.73
C THR A 235 -2.60 -7.41 -21.91
N LYS A 236 -3.25 -7.45 -23.07
CA LYS A 236 -4.18 -8.53 -23.43
C LYS A 236 -3.59 -9.92 -23.12
N GLY A 237 -4.32 -10.72 -22.33
CA GLY A 237 -3.93 -12.09 -21.99
C GLY A 237 -2.87 -12.23 -20.89
N ALA A 238 -2.40 -11.14 -20.27
CA ALA A 238 -1.35 -11.18 -19.25
C ALA A 238 -1.76 -11.88 -17.95
N LEU A 239 -3.05 -11.84 -17.58
CA LEU A 239 -3.55 -12.45 -16.34
C LEU A 239 -4.00 -13.90 -16.54
N GLY A 240 -4.32 -14.28 -17.77
CA GLY A 240 -4.74 -15.63 -18.15
C GLY A 240 -5.19 -15.68 -19.61
N PRO A 241 -5.59 -16.84 -20.13
CA PRO A 241 -6.01 -16.98 -21.52
C PRO A 241 -7.12 -15.99 -21.88
N ASP A 242 -6.82 -15.06 -22.78
CA ASP A 242 -7.69 -13.94 -23.18
C ASP A 242 -8.16 -13.01 -22.04
N ILE A 243 -7.39 -12.93 -20.94
CA ILE A 243 -7.66 -12.04 -19.80
C ILE A 243 -6.45 -11.13 -19.51
N PRO A 244 -6.62 -9.80 -19.54
CA PRO A 244 -7.79 -9.08 -20.03
C PRO A 244 -7.99 -9.32 -21.54
N ALA A 245 -9.21 -9.07 -22.05
CA ALA A 245 -9.57 -9.26 -23.45
C ALA A 245 -8.93 -8.22 -24.38
N GLN A 246 -8.52 -7.09 -23.80
CA GLN A 246 -7.82 -5.96 -24.39
C GLN A 246 -6.86 -5.40 -23.34
N ASP A 247 -5.90 -4.56 -23.74
CA ASP A 247 -5.05 -3.85 -22.77
C ASP A 247 -5.91 -3.10 -21.76
N LEU A 248 -5.53 -3.22 -20.50
CA LEU A 248 -6.19 -2.60 -19.35
C LEU A 248 -5.19 -1.69 -18.63
N LEU A 249 -5.57 -0.44 -18.44
CA LEU A 249 -4.82 0.53 -17.66
C LEU A 249 -5.58 0.81 -16.36
N VAL A 250 -4.89 0.65 -15.24
CA VAL A 250 -5.45 0.87 -13.90
C VAL A 250 -4.46 1.61 -13.02
N SER A 251 -4.94 2.23 -11.94
CA SER A 251 -4.01 2.80 -10.96
C SER A 251 -3.17 1.68 -10.29
N PRO A 252 -1.90 1.95 -9.93
CA PRO A 252 -1.02 1.05 -9.18
C PRO A 252 -1.66 0.25 -8.03
N GLN A 253 -2.52 0.90 -7.24
CA GLN A 253 -3.19 0.26 -6.09
C GLN A 253 -4.48 -0.48 -6.44
N HIS A 254 -4.96 -0.37 -7.69
CA HIS A 254 -6.16 -1.06 -8.13
C HIS A 254 -5.96 -2.56 -8.06
N ARG A 255 -6.82 -3.27 -7.32
CA ARG A 255 -6.66 -4.70 -7.12
C ARG A 255 -7.36 -5.51 -8.21
N MET A 256 -6.60 -6.44 -8.75
CA MET A 256 -7.04 -7.45 -9.69
C MET A 256 -7.43 -8.72 -8.93
N LEU A 257 -8.49 -9.40 -9.36
CA LEU A 257 -8.85 -10.70 -8.80
C LEU A 257 -7.90 -11.76 -9.34
N VAL A 258 -7.20 -12.44 -8.43
CA VAL A 258 -6.43 -13.64 -8.73
C VAL A 258 -7.25 -14.84 -8.31
N ARG A 259 -7.45 -15.79 -9.23
CA ARG A 259 -8.19 -17.03 -8.98
C ARG A 259 -7.37 -18.24 -9.37
N SER A 260 -6.74 -18.89 -8.40
CA SER A 260 -5.80 -19.98 -8.67
C SER A 260 -5.62 -20.96 -7.50
N ARG A 261 -5.10 -22.16 -7.81
CA ARG A 261 -4.63 -23.12 -6.78
C ARG A 261 -3.42 -22.61 -5.99
N ILE A 262 -2.66 -21.65 -6.54
CA ILE A 262 -1.54 -21.04 -5.81
C ILE A 262 -2.10 -20.10 -4.74
N ALA A 263 -3.12 -19.30 -5.07
CA ALA A 263 -3.85 -18.49 -4.10
C ALA A 263 -4.45 -19.36 -3.00
N GLU A 264 -5.11 -20.46 -3.35
CA GLU A 264 -5.65 -21.44 -2.39
C GLU A 264 -4.61 -21.95 -1.39
N ARG A 265 -3.44 -22.37 -1.88
CA ARG A 265 -2.33 -22.84 -1.02
C ARG A 265 -1.73 -21.74 -0.15
N MET A 266 -1.90 -20.46 -0.50
CA MET A 266 -1.34 -19.32 0.22
C MET A 266 -2.32 -18.71 1.22
N ALA A 267 -3.59 -18.65 0.84
CA ALA A 267 -4.64 -17.91 1.53
C ALA A 267 -5.66 -18.81 2.21
N GLY A 268 -5.70 -20.11 1.85
CA GLY A 268 -6.82 -20.99 2.20
C GLY A 268 -8.09 -20.75 1.36
N THR A 269 -8.03 -19.85 0.37
CA THR A 269 -9.14 -19.53 -0.55
C THR A 269 -8.65 -19.42 -1.99
N HIS A 270 -9.48 -19.82 -2.94
CA HIS A 270 -9.15 -19.76 -4.36
C HIS A 270 -9.03 -18.34 -4.92
N GLU A 271 -9.65 -17.36 -4.28
CA GLU A 271 -9.80 -16.00 -4.79
C GLU A 271 -9.21 -14.98 -3.81
N VAL A 272 -8.29 -14.15 -4.30
CA VAL A 272 -7.67 -13.06 -3.56
C VAL A 272 -7.55 -11.81 -4.42
N LEU A 273 -7.54 -10.65 -3.80
CA LEU A 273 -7.30 -9.36 -4.45
C LEU A 273 -5.83 -8.94 -4.32
N VAL A 274 -5.20 -8.58 -5.43
CA VAL A 274 -3.80 -8.14 -5.47
C VAL A 274 -3.68 -6.84 -6.27
N ALA A 275 -3.04 -5.83 -5.67
CA ALA A 275 -2.78 -4.55 -6.34
C ALA A 275 -1.95 -4.75 -7.62
N ALA A 276 -2.30 -4.04 -8.69
CA ALA A 276 -1.65 -4.14 -9.99
C ALA A 276 -0.13 -3.92 -9.90
N LYS A 277 0.34 -2.99 -9.05
CA LYS A 277 1.77 -2.74 -8.81
C LYS A 277 2.52 -3.96 -8.26
N HIS A 278 1.85 -4.85 -7.51
CA HIS A 278 2.47 -6.07 -7.00
C HIS A 278 2.61 -7.17 -8.07
N LEU A 279 2.00 -6.97 -9.25
CA LEU A 279 2.05 -7.91 -10.37
C LEU A 279 3.13 -7.56 -11.41
N LEU A 280 3.91 -6.48 -11.21
CA LEU A 280 4.93 -5.99 -12.14
C LEU A 280 6.03 -7.00 -12.51
N SER A 281 6.20 -8.06 -11.73
CA SER A 281 7.14 -9.15 -12.08
C SER A 281 6.61 -10.09 -13.17
N LEU A 282 5.33 -9.99 -13.53
CA LEU A 282 4.70 -10.86 -14.52
C LEU A 282 4.86 -10.31 -15.95
N PRO A 283 5.09 -11.18 -16.95
CA PRO A 283 5.09 -10.77 -18.35
C PRO A 283 3.77 -10.09 -18.73
N GLY A 284 3.86 -8.93 -19.39
CA GLY A 284 2.69 -8.16 -19.81
C GLY A 284 2.08 -7.26 -18.74
N VAL A 285 2.73 -7.12 -17.58
CA VAL A 285 2.34 -6.14 -16.55
C VAL A 285 3.48 -5.12 -16.37
N GLU A 286 3.24 -3.87 -16.71
CA GLU A 286 4.28 -2.83 -16.71
C GLU A 286 3.73 -1.46 -16.32
N ILE A 287 4.61 -0.56 -15.87
CA ILE A 287 4.26 0.85 -15.65
C ILE A 287 4.22 1.53 -17.02
N ASP A 288 3.10 2.17 -17.36
CA ASP A 288 2.99 2.89 -18.62
C ASP A 288 3.62 4.28 -18.53
N ARG A 289 4.88 4.36 -18.93
CA ARG A 289 5.67 5.60 -18.94
C ARG A 289 5.41 6.50 -20.15
N ASN A 290 4.58 6.07 -21.11
CA ASN A 290 4.29 6.84 -22.31
C ASN A 290 3.07 7.76 -22.15
N VAL A 291 2.35 7.64 -21.03
CA VAL A 291 1.17 8.45 -20.71
C VAL A 291 1.58 9.86 -20.35
N THR A 292 1.09 10.84 -21.11
CA THR A 292 1.29 12.27 -20.82
C THR A 292 0.14 12.88 -20.01
N GLU A 293 -1.01 12.23 -19.97
CA GLU A 293 -2.12 12.57 -19.09
C GLU A 293 -2.98 11.35 -18.79
N VAL A 294 -3.53 11.27 -17.58
CA VAL A 294 -4.43 10.19 -17.20
C VAL A 294 -5.67 10.75 -16.52
N THR A 295 -6.84 10.25 -16.91
CA THR A 295 -8.08 10.48 -16.15
C THR A 295 -8.43 9.19 -15.46
N TYR A 296 -8.39 9.23 -14.13
CA TYR A 296 -8.74 8.14 -13.24
C TYR A 296 -10.20 8.25 -12.82
N LEU A 297 -10.90 7.11 -12.80
CA LEU A 297 -12.31 7.00 -12.43
C LEU A 297 -12.53 5.95 -11.35
N HIS A 298 -13.40 6.25 -10.40
CA HIS A 298 -13.76 5.41 -9.26
C HIS A 298 -15.22 5.01 -9.33
N LEU A 299 -15.53 3.75 -9.02
CA LEU A 299 -16.90 3.23 -9.02
C LEU A 299 -17.25 2.73 -7.62
N VAL A 300 -18.27 3.30 -6.99
CA VAL A 300 -18.75 2.89 -5.66
C VAL A 300 -20.13 2.28 -5.78
N PHE A 301 -20.33 1.18 -5.05
CA PHE A 301 -21.60 0.45 -4.92
C PHE A 301 -22.05 0.45 -3.45
N ASP A 302 -23.17 -0.20 -3.15
CA ASP A 302 -23.65 -0.34 -1.76
C ASP A 302 -22.66 -1.09 -0.86
N GLN A 303 -21.84 -1.95 -1.45
CA GLN A 303 -20.78 -2.70 -0.80
C GLN A 303 -19.59 -2.82 -1.74
N HIS A 304 -18.49 -3.40 -1.24
CA HIS A 304 -17.35 -3.67 -2.10
C HIS A 304 -17.70 -4.79 -3.08
N GLU A 305 -17.63 -4.51 -4.39
CA GLU A 305 -17.98 -5.48 -5.43
C GLU A 305 -16.76 -5.91 -6.24
N ILE A 306 -16.82 -7.14 -6.76
CA ILE A 306 -15.96 -7.57 -7.86
C ILE A 306 -16.70 -7.31 -9.17
N ILE A 307 -16.13 -6.48 -10.03
CA ILE A 307 -16.68 -6.12 -11.35
C ILE A 307 -15.75 -6.56 -12.48
N PHE A 308 -16.19 -6.41 -13.72
CA PHE A 308 -15.40 -6.84 -14.89
C PHE A 308 -14.99 -5.64 -15.75
N ALA A 309 -13.68 -5.42 -15.86
CA ALA A 309 -13.06 -4.37 -16.66
C ALA A 309 -12.20 -4.99 -17.76
N GLN A 310 -12.49 -4.66 -19.03
CA GLN A 310 -11.86 -5.30 -20.20
C GLN A 310 -11.91 -6.86 -20.10
N GLY A 311 -12.97 -7.41 -19.51
CA GLY A 311 -13.14 -8.84 -19.24
C GLY A 311 -12.33 -9.41 -18.06
N ALA A 312 -11.43 -8.65 -17.44
CA ALA A 312 -10.75 -9.04 -16.20
C ALA A 312 -11.60 -8.71 -14.97
N ALA A 313 -11.64 -9.61 -13.99
CA ALA A 313 -12.30 -9.34 -12.71
C ALA A 313 -11.42 -8.44 -11.84
N THR A 314 -11.96 -7.33 -11.37
CA THR A 314 -11.28 -6.31 -10.57
C THR A 314 -12.16 -5.85 -9.43
N GLU A 315 -11.56 -5.13 -8.49
CA GLU A 315 -12.31 -4.50 -7.41
C GLU A 315 -13.07 -3.25 -7.87
N SER A 316 -14.20 -2.95 -7.21
CA SER A 316 -14.75 -1.60 -7.16
C SER A 316 -14.00 -0.76 -6.11
N LEU A 317 -14.34 0.52 -5.95
CA LEU A 317 -13.77 1.30 -4.85
C LEU A 317 -14.22 0.71 -3.50
N TYR A 318 -13.26 0.16 -2.76
CA TYR A 318 -13.39 -0.24 -1.37
C TYR A 318 -13.33 1.00 -0.45
N THR A 319 -14.43 1.36 0.20
CA THR A 319 -14.55 2.59 1.03
C THR A 319 -14.13 2.40 2.50
N GLY A 320 -13.11 1.59 2.78
CA GLY A 320 -12.52 1.52 4.13
C GLY A 320 -11.92 2.87 4.57
N GLU A 321 -11.64 3.05 5.87
CA GLU A 321 -11.18 4.33 6.44
C GLU A 321 -10.02 4.97 5.67
N GLN A 322 -9.04 4.17 5.24
CA GLN A 322 -7.88 4.63 4.48
C GLN A 322 -8.25 5.11 3.06
N ALA A 323 -9.20 4.47 2.38
CA ALA A 323 -9.61 4.84 1.02
C ALA A 323 -10.49 6.10 0.97
N LEU A 324 -11.16 6.45 2.08
CA LEU A 324 -11.94 7.68 2.18
C LEU A 324 -11.09 8.91 2.49
N LYS A 325 -9.95 8.75 3.17
CA LYS A 325 -8.97 9.84 3.37
C LYS A 325 -8.31 10.28 2.06
N ALA A 326 -8.42 9.44 1.03
CA ALA A 326 -7.66 9.48 -0.20
C ALA A 326 -8.39 10.16 -1.39
N ILE A 327 -9.70 10.32 -1.28
CA ILE A 327 -10.52 11.10 -2.22
C ILE A 327 -10.52 12.57 -1.81
N SER A 328 -10.79 13.50 -2.76
CA SER A 328 -10.82 14.93 -2.45
C SER A 328 -11.81 15.24 -1.32
N SER A 329 -11.61 16.33 -0.58
CA SER A 329 -12.51 16.75 0.49
C SER A 329 -13.97 16.82 0.04
N GLU A 330 -14.21 17.28 -1.19
CA GLU A 330 -15.53 17.43 -1.79
C GLU A 330 -16.13 16.08 -2.15
N ALA A 331 -15.36 15.21 -2.82
CA ALA A 331 -15.79 13.85 -3.15
C ALA A 331 -16.03 13.01 -1.88
N ARG A 332 -15.22 13.23 -0.84
CA ARG A 332 -15.39 12.61 0.48
C ARG A 332 -16.69 13.05 1.14
N GLN A 333 -16.97 14.35 1.16
CA GLN A 333 -18.23 14.89 1.68
C GLN A 333 -19.44 14.35 0.90
N GLU A 334 -19.32 14.22 -0.41
CA GLU A 334 -20.38 13.65 -1.25
C GLU A 334 -20.61 12.16 -0.95
N ILE A 335 -19.54 11.35 -0.92
CA ILE A 335 -19.63 9.93 -0.54
C ILE A 335 -20.22 9.79 0.87
N TRP A 336 -19.81 10.63 1.83
CA TRP A 336 -20.39 10.62 3.17
C TRP A 336 -21.85 11.02 3.22
N ALA A 337 -22.29 11.98 2.40
CA ALA A 337 -23.69 12.37 2.30
C ALA A 337 -24.55 11.25 1.70
N LEU A 338 -24.00 10.51 0.73
CA LEU A 338 -24.68 9.38 0.08
C LEU A 338 -24.68 8.11 0.94
N PHE A 339 -23.63 7.92 1.74
CA PHE A 339 -23.43 6.73 2.58
C PHE A 339 -23.15 7.11 4.04
N PRO A 340 -24.12 7.70 4.75
CA PRO A 340 -23.94 8.12 6.15
C PRO A 340 -23.67 6.94 7.09
N SER A 341 -24.00 5.70 6.70
CA SER A 341 -23.65 4.48 7.42
C SER A 341 -22.13 4.26 7.54
N LEU A 342 -21.31 4.77 6.60
CA LEU A 342 -19.84 4.73 6.71
C LEU A 342 -19.29 5.54 7.90
N LEU A 343 -20.10 6.42 8.51
CA LEU A 343 -19.73 7.24 9.67
C LEU A 343 -20.21 6.64 11.00
N THR A 344 -21.09 5.63 10.97
CA THR A 344 -21.87 5.20 12.13
C THR A 344 -21.81 3.70 12.40
N ASP A 345 -21.30 2.90 11.46
CA ASP A 345 -21.17 1.46 11.63
C ASP A 345 -19.79 1.09 12.23
N PRO A 346 -19.74 0.47 13.43
CA PRO A 346 -18.49 -0.03 14.01
C PRO A 346 -17.89 -1.22 13.23
N GLU A 347 -18.63 -1.85 12.30
CA GLU A 347 -18.04 -2.76 11.32
C GLU A 347 -17.61 -1.97 10.08
N ALA A 348 -16.31 -1.69 9.94
CA ALA A 348 -15.73 -1.17 8.71
C ALA A 348 -16.21 -2.00 7.49
N PRO A 349 -16.46 -1.37 6.31
CA PRO A 349 -16.94 -2.08 5.13
C PRO A 349 -16.01 -3.26 4.84
N LYS A 350 -16.58 -4.45 4.62
CA LYS A 350 -15.79 -5.68 4.42
C LYS A 350 -15.35 -5.79 2.96
N PRO A 351 -14.10 -6.18 2.68
CA PRO A 351 -13.67 -6.33 1.30
C PRO A 351 -14.34 -7.55 0.67
N ALA A 352 -14.71 -7.47 -0.62
CA ALA A 352 -15.37 -8.56 -1.35
C ALA A 352 -14.59 -9.88 -1.31
N ARG A 353 -13.26 -9.79 -1.25
CA ARG A 353 -12.33 -10.92 -1.11
C ARG A 353 -11.17 -10.54 -0.21
N GLN A 354 -10.45 -11.55 0.28
CA GLN A 354 -9.22 -11.35 1.03
C GLN A 354 -8.20 -10.58 0.20
N ILE A 355 -7.61 -9.53 0.78
CA ILE A 355 -6.60 -8.70 0.14
C ILE A 355 -5.22 -9.24 0.48
N PHE A 356 -4.41 -9.48 -0.55
CA PHE A 356 -3.00 -9.80 -0.42
C PHE A 356 -2.16 -8.52 -0.58
N ALA A 357 -1.83 -7.92 0.56
CA ALA A 357 -0.99 -6.72 0.64
C ALA A 357 0.49 -7.02 0.33
N GLY A 358 1.24 -5.96 0.00
CA GLY A 358 2.67 -5.90 -0.30
C GLY A 358 3.35 -7.24 -0.61
N LYS A 359 4.07 -7.75 0.40
CA LYS A 359 4.89 -8.97 0.31
C LYS A 359 4.12 -10.21 -0.11
N LEU A 360 2.87 -10.38 0.34
CA LEU A 360 2.06 -11.53 -0.02
C LEU A 360 1.62 -11.45 -1.49
N GLY A 361 1.22 -10.26 -1.96
CA GLY A 361 0.87 -10.01 -3.36
C GLY A 361 2.04 -10.29 -4.31
N ARG A 362 3.22 -9.73 -4.00
CA ARG A 362 4.46 -9.96 -4.78
C ARG A 362 4.90 -11.43 -4.75
N LYS A 363 4.82 -12.09 -3.59
CA LYS A 363 5.12 -13.53 -3.46
C LYS A 363 4.15 -14.40 -4.27
N LEU A 364 2.88 -14.02 -4.35
CA LEU A 364 1.89 -14.68 -5.20
C LEU A 364 2.30 -14.57 -6.67
N ALA A 365 2.58 -13.35 -7.14
CA ALA A 365 3.05 -13.09 -8.51
C ALA A 365 4.31 -13.91 -8.83
N PHE A 366 5.32 -13.88 -7.95
CA PHE A 366 6.54 -14.67 -8.11
C PHE A 366 6.27 -16.18 -8.22
N ARG A 367 5.35 -16.72 -7.41
CA ARG A 367 4.99 -18.14 -7.49
C ARG A 367 4.27 -18.49 -8.80
N HIS A 368 3.43 -17.59 -9.31
CA HIS A 368 2.81 -17.76 -10.61
C HIS A 368 3.84 -17.79 -11.75
N LEU A 369 4.79 -16.84 -11.73
CA LEU A 369 5.91 -16.78 -12.66
C LEU A 369 6.75 -18.06 -12.61
N LYS A 370 7.23 -18.42 -11.41
CA LYS A 370 8.11 -19.58 -11.18
C LYS A 370 7.47 -20.91 -11.64
N ASN A 371 6.16 -21.06 -11.47
CA ASN A 371 5.45 -22.29 -11.83
C ASN A 371 4.82 -22.23 -13.23
N ASN A 372 5.02 -21.14 -13.98
CA ASN A 372 4.42 -20.89 -15.28
C ASN A 372 2.88 -21.13 -15.26
N LYS A 373 2.19 -20.48 -14.33
CA LYS A 373 0.73 -20.58 -14.16
C LYS A 373 0.08 -19.21 -14.28
N ALA A 374 -0.97 -19.12 -15.08
CA ALA A 374 -1.84 -17.93 -15.17
C ALA A 374 -2.44 -17.56 -13.81
N LEU A 375 -2.67 -16.27 -13.57
CA LEU A 375 -3.34 -15.74 -12.37
C LEU A 375 -4.82 -16.11 -12.32
N VAL A 376 -5.45 -16.22 -13.49
CA VAL A 376 -6.85 -16.60 -13.64
C VAL A 376 -6.92 -17.75 -14.63
N ALA A 377 -7.56 -18.85 -14.24
CA ALA A 377 -7.88 -19.93 -15.18
C ALA A 377 -8.90 -19.45 -16.22
N ALA A 378 -8.85 -20.00 -17.44
CA ALA A 378 -9.81 -19.69 -18.49
C ALA A 378 -11.26 -19.79 -17.96
N PRO A 379 -12.15 -18.86 -18.31
CA PRO A 379 -13.52 -18.89 -17.83
C PRO A 379 -14.18 -20.19 -18.30
N GLU A 380 -14.76 -20.96 -17.38
CA GLU A 380 -15.75 -21.97 -17.77
C GLU A 380 -16.86 -21.25 -18.54
N LYS A 381 -17.26 -21.78 -19.71
CA LYS A 381 -18.26 -21.17 -20.58
C LYS A 381 -19.48 -20.75 -19.76
N ARG A 382 -19.70 -19.43 -19.61
CA ARG A 382 -20.81 -18.84 -18.84
C ARG A 382 -22.13 -19.45 -19.33
N ARG A 383 -22.76 -20.29 -18.50
CA ARG A 383 -24.16 -20.68 -18.68
C ARG A 383 -24.99 -19.66 -17.91
N PHE A 384 -25.54 -18.69 -18.63
CA PHE A 384 -26.66 -17.92 -18.09
C PHE A 384 -27.87 -18.86 -18.08
N HIS A 385 -28.42 -19.11 -16.88
CA HIS A 385 -29.70 -19.81 -16.71
C HIS A 385 -30.81 -18.80 -16.51
#